data_AF-A0AAE0CTN7-F1
#
_entry.id   AF-A0AAE0CTN7-F1
#
_cell.length_a   1.000
_cell.length_b   1.000
_cell.length_c   1.000
_cell.angle_alpha   90.00
_cell.angle_beta   90.00
_cell.angle_gamma   90.00
#
_symmetry.space_group_name_H-M   'P 1'
#
loop_
_entity.id
_entity.type
_entity.pdbx_description
1 polymer ?
#
loop_
_entity_poly.entity_id
_entity_poly.type
_entity_poly.pdbx_seq_one_letter_code
_entity_poly.pdbx_strand_id
1 'polypeptide(L)'
;MASCFGHFLTMHLEMKFFGGVIHRLLLRELHHNGPTDEMQFMLRNPSVRFSKVKYFLITGLRFGVVPNMTKYAAVKNGIHQRYFPRADEVSLEEIKGVVTVAEFEEAYDIVKLCLIYMLNWTLMGVDERFKISVWQFRLVEDLDAFDAFPWGAHVYRHSIYSFKHALDGRRDGFERCQQEKSVEVHTVETYNIYDLSYALLIFSFEVIPDLGQEFGVGRVTDLSPHILM
;
A
#
# COMPACT_ATOMS: atom_id res chain seq x y z
N MET A 1 6.39 21.69 7.29
CA MET A 1 6.42 20.32 7.83
C MET A 1 6.30 19.38 6.64
N ALA A 2 7.23 18.45 6.46
CA ALA A 2 7.13 17.43 5.41
C ALA A 2 6.50 16.19 6.04
N SER A 3 5.34 15.76 5.54
CA SER A 3 4.64 14.58 6.08
C SER A 3 5.45 13.31 5.85
N CYS A 4 5.25 12.31 6.72
CA CYS A 4 5.82 10.97 6.54
C CYS A 4 5.43 10.30 5.20
N PHE A 5 4.38 10.77 4.53
CA PHE A 5 3.95 10.24 3.22
C PHE A 5 4.54 10.97 2.02
N GLY A 6 5.27 12.07 2.20
CA GLY A 6 5.69 12.93 1.09
C GLY A 6 6.48 12.19 -0.01
N HIS A 7 7.34 11.25 0.37
CA HIS A 7 8.16 10.49 -0.57
C HIS A 7 7.36 9.54 -1.49
N PHE A 8 6.14 9.14 -1.12
CA PHE A 8 5.28 8.31 -1.97
C PHE A 8 4.76 9.07 -3.20
N LEU A 9 4.64 10.39 -3.12
CA LEU A 9 4.28 11.21 -4.28
C LEU A 9 5.39 11.16 -5.32
N THR A 10 6.64 11.30 -4.90
CA THR A 10 7.81 11.16 -5.76
C THR A 10 7.89 9.76 -6.35
N MET A 11 7.73 8.71 -5.52
CA MET A 11 7.69 7.33 -6.01
C MET A 11 6.62 7.11 -7.08
N HIS A 12 5.41 7.65 -6.89
CA HIS A 12 4.32 7.48 -7.85
C HIS A 12 4.59 8.17 -9.19
N LEU A 13 5.29 9.31 -9.19
CA LEU A 13 5.63 10.05 -10.40
C LEU A 13 6.81 9.44 -11.16
N GLU A 14 7.79 8.89 -10.44
CA GLU A 14 9.07 8.46 -11.02
C GLU A 14 9.14 6.95 -11.29
N MET A 15 8.36 6.13 -10.57
CA MET A 15 8.38 4.69 -10.71
C MET A 15 7.26 4.16 -11.61
N LYS A 16 7.64 3.38 -12.62
CA LYS A 16 6.69 2.54 -13.36
C LYS A 16 6.41 1.26 -12.59
N PHE A 17 5.14 0.86 -12.52
CA PHE A 17 4.75 -0.40 -11.92
C PHE A 17 4.94 -1.56 -12.91
N PHE A 18 5.64 -2.62 -12.49
CA PHE A 18 5.90 -3.81 -13.31
C PHE A 18 5.21 -5.04 -12.73
N GLY A 19 3.90 -5.17 -12.99
CA GLY A 19 3.09 -6.28 -12.47
C GLY A 19 3.62 -7.68 -12.84
N GLY A 20 4.25 -7.82 -14.01
CA GLY A 20 4.88 -9.09 -14.44
C GLY A 20 6.06 -9.51 -13.56
N VAL A 21 6.82 -8.55 -13.01
CA VAL A 21 7.92 -8.84 -12.07
C VAL A 21 7.35 -9.33 -10.75
N ILE A 22 6.34 -8.64 -10.21
CA ILE A 22 5.67 -9.05 -8.98
C ILE A 22 5.06 -10.44 -9.14
N HIS A 23 4.33 -10.70 -10.23
CA HIS A 23 3.74 -12.01 -10.48
C HIS A 23 4.78 -13.13 -10.46
N ARG A 24 5.90 -12.95 -11.17
CA ARG A 24 6.99 -13.92 -11.19
C ARG A 24 7.67 -14.07 -9.83
N LEU A 25 7.70 -13.04 -9.01
CA LEU A 25 8.21 -13.12 -7.65
C LEU A 25 7.26 -13.94 -6.77
N LEU A 26 5.96 -13.66 -6.80
CA LEU A 26 4.94 -14.38 -6.03
C LEU A 26 4.88 -15.87 -6.39
N LEU A 27 5.06 -16.24 -7.66
CA LEU A 27 5.18 -17.65 -8.08
C LEU A 27 6.35 -18.41 -7.45
N ARG A 28 7.30 -17.71 -6.83
CA ARG A 28 8.47 -18.29 -6.16
C ARG A 28 8.38 -18.17 -4.64
N GLU A 29 7.23 -17.78 -4.09
CA GLU A 29 7.02 -17.76 -2.65
C GLU A 29 7.16 -19.17 -2.06
N LEU A 30 7.90 -19.25 -0.97
CA LEU A 30 7.98 -20.43 -0.12
C LEU A 30 6.88 -20.32 0.94
N HIS A 31 5.83 -21.13 0.76
CA HIS A 31 4.77 -21.22 1.76
C HIS A 31 5.29 -21.93 3.02
N HIS A 32 5.05 -21.32 4.17
CA HIS A 32 5.40 -21.87 5.47
C HIS A 32 4.13 -22.28 6.21
N ASN A 33 4.20 -23.41 6.94
CA ASN A 33 3.12 -23.81 7.83
C ASN A 33 3.17 -22.93 9.09
N GLY A 34 2.16 -22.08 9.28
CA GLY A 34 2.00 -21.23 10.46
C GLY A 34 1.94 -19.73 10.17
N PRO A 35 1.53 -18.91 11.14
CA PRO A 35 1.40 -17.46 10.96
C PRO A 35 2.81 -16.83 10.93
N THR A 36 3.34 -16.64 9.73
CA THR A 36 4.51 -15.79 9.53
C THR A 36 4.05 -14.40 9.09
N ASP A 37 4.66 -13.37 9.65
CA ASP A 37 4.52 -11.99 9.21
C ASP A 37 5.60 -11.61 8.19
N GLU A 38 6.16 -12.58 7.46
CA GLU A 38 7.22 -12.40 6.48
C GLU A 38 6.94 -13.29 5.26
N MET A 39 7.45 -12.90 4.09
CA MET A 39 7.45 -13.74 2.89
C MET A 39 8.87 -14.20 2.58
N GLN A 40 9.02 -15.42 2.08
CA GLN A 40 10.31 -15.94 1.63
C GLN A 40 10.20 -16.35 0.17
N PHE A 41 11.24 -16.09 -0.61
CA PHE A 41 11.23 -16.36 -2.04
C PHE A 41 12.45 -17.20 -2.45
N MET A 42 12.20 -18.24 -3.24
CA MET A 42 13.23 -19.08 -3.85
C MET A 42 13.81 -18.38 -5.09
N LEU A 43 14.67 -17.39 -4.85
CA LEU A 43 15.41 -16.69 -5.92
C LEU A 43 16.89 -17.07 -5.97
N ARG A 44 17.47 -17.38 -4.82
CA ARG A 44 18.87 -17.74 -4.61
C ARG A 44 18.97 -18.78 -3.49
N ASN A 45 20.16 -19.32 -3.26
CA ASN A 45 20.46 -20.17 -2.09
C ASN A 45 21.49 -19.45 -1.19
N PRO A 46 21.14 -19.05 0.06
CA PRO A 46 19.85 -19.25 0.72
C PRO A 46 18.72 -18.39 0.12
N SER A 47 17.48 -18.74 0.41
CA SER A 47 16.29 -17.98 0.00
C SER A 47 16.32 -16.56 0.53
N VAL A 48 15.63 -15.64 -0.16
CA VAL A 48 15.55 -14.23 0.24
C VAL A 48 14.27 -13.96 1.00
N ARG A 49 14.32 -13.01 1.94
CA ARG A 49 13.19 -12.72 2.83
C ARG A 49 12.71 -11.28 2.69
N PHE A 50 11.40 -11.13 2.53
CA PHE A 50 10.69 -9.88 2.64
C PHE A 50 10.07 -9.78 4.05
N SER A 51 10.75 -9.03 4.91
CA SER A 51 10.42 -8.86 6.32
C SER A 51 9.91 -7.46 6.64
N LYS A 52 9.41 -7.25 7.86
CA LYS A 52 9.11 -5.92 8.42
C LYS A 52 10.30 -4.97 8.31
N VAL A 53 11.51 -5.48 8.56
CA VAL A 53 12.74 -4.68 8.48
C VAL A 53 13.00 -4.23 7.04
N LYS A 54 12.86 -5.13 6.06
CA LYS A 54 12.99 -4.75 4.64
C LYS A 54 11.90 -3.78 4.21
N TYR A 55 10.66 -4.01 4.63
CA TYR A 55 9.57 -3.10 4.37
C TYR A 55 9.81 -1.71 4.97
N PHE A 56 10.26 -1.62 6.22
CA PHE A 56 10.62 -0.36 6.88
C PHE A 56 11.68 0.39 6.08
N LEU A 57 12.74 -0.31 5.68
CA LEU A 57 13.87 0.32 5.00
C LEU A 57 13.49 0.84 3.61
N ILE A 58 12.61 0.13 2.89
CA ILE A 58 12.11 0.53 1.57
C ILE A 58 11.10 1.69 1.67
N THR A 59 10.22 1.65 2.65
CA THR A 59 9.05 2.56 2.73
C THR A 59 9.25 3.73 3.69
N GLY A 60 10.28 3.70 4.52
CA GLY A 60 10.50 4.68 5.60
C GLY A 60 9.39 4.72 6.66
N LEU A 61 8.34 3.90 6.57
CA LEU A 61 7.17 3.97 7.43
C LEU A 61 7.45 3.37 8.80
N ARG A 62 7.27 4.17 9.86
CA ARG A 62 7.58 3.75 11.23
C ARG A 62 6.78 2.52 11.65
N PHE A 63 7.47 1.58 12.30
CA PHE A 63 6.86 0.44 12.96
C PHE A 63 6.68 0.73 14.46
N GLY A 64 5.63 0.13 15.04
CA GLY A 64 5.32 0.28 16.46
C GLY A 64 4.02 -0.42 16.83
N VAL A 65 3.59 -0.22 18.07
CA VAL A 65 2.30 -0.74 18.56
C VAL A 65 1.18 0.12 17.99
N VAL A 66 0.34 -0.46 17.14
CA VAL A 66 -0.83 0.23 16.58
C VAL A 66 -1.83 0.46 17.72
N PRO A 67 -2.21 1.71 18.01
CA PRO A 67 -3.16 2.01 19.08
C PRO A 67 -4.55 1.46 18.77
N ASN A 68 -5.37 1.26 19.80
CA ASN A 68 -6.74 0.82 19.61
C ASN A 68 -7.60 1.92 18.97
N MET A 69 -8.04 1.67 17.74
CA MET A 69 -8.79 2.62 16.92
C MET A 69 -10.25 2.81 17.31
N THR A 70 -10.83 1.91 18.09
CA THR A 70 -12.25 1.99 18.46
C THR A 70 -12.55 3.10 19.46
N LYS A 71 -11.51 3.74 20.03
CA LYS A 71 -11.63 4.80 21.02
C LYS A 71 -11.76 6.20 20.43
N TYR A 72 -11.62 6.35 19.11
CA TYR A 72 -11.66 7.66 18.47
C TYR A 72 -13.08 8.03 18.08
N ALA A 73 -13.43 9.29 18.33
CA ALA A 73 -14.68 9.91 17.91
C ALA A 73 -14.39 11.15 17.05
N ALA A 74 -15.37 11.58 16.28
CA ALA A 74 -15.27 12.79 15.47
C ALA A 74 -14.94 14.02 16.34
N VAL A 75 -14.12 14.92 15.79
CA VAL A 75 -13.77 16.17 16.48
C VAL A 75 -14.87 17.18 16.23
N LYS A 76 -15.34 17.84 17.29
CA LYS A 76 -16.26 18.96 17.14
C LYS A 76 -15.59 20.05 16.31
N ASN A 77 -16.28 20.51 15.27
CA ASN A 77 -15.79 21.45 14.26
C ASN A 77 -14.53 20.97 13.51
N GLY A 78 -14.19 19.69 13.54
CA GLY A 78 -13.08 19.14 12.75
C GLY A 78 -13.44 18.99 11.27
N ILE A 79 -12.47 18.60 10.45
CA ILE A 79 -12.59 18.49 8.99
C ILE A 79 -13.75 17.58 8.57
N HIS A 80 -14.05 16.53 9.34
CA HIS A 80 -15.20 15.69 9.05
C HIS A 80 -16.51 16.50 9.12
N GLN A 81 -16.71 17.28 10.18
CA GLN A 81 -17.92 18.08 10.33
C GLN A 81 -17.95 19.28 9.38
N ARG A 82 -16.80 19.88 9.07
CA ARG A 82 -16.72 21.02 8.13
C ARG A 82 -17.06 20.61 6.70
N TYR A 83 -16.49 19.52 6.21
CA TYR A 83 -16.63 19.10 4.80
C TYR A 83 -17.69 18.04 4.58
N PHE A 84 -18.07 17.28 5.62
CA PHE A 84 -19.07 16.21 5.54
C PHE A 84 -20.12 16.32 6.68
N PRO A 85 -20.78 17.49 6.88
CA PRO A 85 -21.63 17.75 8.04
C PRO A 85 -22.86 16.84 8.19
N ARG A 86 -23.25 16.16 7.10
CA ARG A 86 -24.47 15.32 7.02
C ARG A 86 -24.17 13.84 6.71
N ALA A 87 -22.89 13.47 6.64
CA ALA A 87 -22.50 12.11 6.33
C ALA A 87 -22.14 11.37 7.63
N ASP A 88 -22.79 10.25 7.89
CA ASP A 88 -22.38 9.33 8.96
C ASP A 88 -21.17 8.48 8.53
N GLU A 89 -21.06 8.22 7.22
CA GLU A 89 -19.95 7.52 6.59
C GLU A 89 -19.50 8.29 5.35
N VAL A 90 -18.19 8.51 5.23
CA VAL A 90 -17.59 9.22 4.10
C VAL A 90 -16.82 8.21 3.26
N SER A 91 -17.08 8.14 1.95
CA SER A 91 -16.30 7.33 1.02
C SER A 91 -15.01 8.03 0.60
N LEU A 92 -14.05 7.25 0.09
CA LEU A 92 -12.84 7.79 -0.50
C LEU A 92 -13.13 8.67 -1.73
N GLU A 93 -14.18 8.35 -2.50
CA GLU A 93 -14.70 9.17 -3.61
C GLU A 93 -15.14 10.55 -3.13
N GLU A 94 -15.88 10.63 -2.01
CA GLU A 94 -16.34 11.89 -1.44
C GLU A 94 -15.17 12.77 -1.00
N ILE A 95 -14.12 12.17 -0.40
CA ILE A 95 -12.88 12.90 -0.09
C ILE A 95 -12.21 13.43 -1.35
N LYS A 96 -12.08 12.60 -2.39
CA LYS A 96 -11.50 13.02 -3.68
C LYS A 96 -12.28 14.19 -4.29
N GLY A 97 -13.61 14.16 -4.20
CA GLY A 97 -14.47 15.25 -4.63
C GLY A 97 -14.13 16.54 -3.90
N VAL A 98 -14.09 16.53 -2.57
CA VAL A 98 -13.75 17.71 -1.77
C VAL A 98 -12.35 18.23 -2.09
N VAL A 99 -11.34 17.35 -2.17
CA VAL A 99 -9.95 17.73 -2.47
C VAL A 99 -9.80 18.41 -3.83
N THR A 100 -10.64 18.08 -4.80
CA THR A 100 -10.54 18.60 -6.18
C THR A 100 -11.32 19.90 -6.43
N VAL A 101 -12.39 20.17 -5.68
CA VAL A 101 -13.28 21.31 -5.99
C VAL A 101 -13.55 22.28 -4.85
N ALA A 102 -13.18 21.97 -3.61
CA ALA A 102 -13.57 22.80 -2.47
C ALA A 102 -12.64 24.01 -2.28
N GLU A 103 -13.23 25.13 -1.86
CA GLU A 103 -12.51 26.17 -1.14
C GLU A 103 -12.36 25.72 0.32
N PHE A 104 -11.14 25.83 0.87
CA PHE A 104 -10.84 25.34 2.21
C PHE A 104 -10.90 26.48 3.22
N GLU A 105 -11.65 26.28 4.31
CA GLU A 105 -11.76 27.24 5.42
C GLU A 105 -10.41 27.47 6.12
N GLU A 106 -9.65 26.39 6.34
CA GLU A 106 -8.33 26.45 6.97
C GLU A 106 -7.23 25.97 6.01
N ALA A 107 -6.06 26.60 6.06
CA ALA A 107 -4.94 26.34 5.14
C ALA A 107 -4.44 24.88 5.15
N TYR A 108 -4.61 24.17 6.28
CA TYR A 108 -4.15 22.78 6.42
C TYR A 108 -5.23 21.74 6.18
N ASP A 109 -6.49 22.12 5.96
CA ASP A 109 -7.57 21.15 5.81
C ASP A 109 -7.44 20.32 4.55
N ILE A 110 -7.02 20.94 3.45
CA ILE A 110 -6.67 20.22 2.22
C ILE A 110 -5.55 19.20 2.49
N VAL A 111 -4.54 19.55 3.29
CA VAL A 111 -3.43 18.65 3.62
C VAL A 111 -3.96 17.44 4.39
N LYS A 112 -4.79 17.66 5.41
CA LYS A 112 -5.39 16.57 6.20
C LYS A 112 -6.22 15.61 5.34
N LEU A 113 -7.05 16.15 4.44
CA LEU A 113 -7.86 15.33 3.52
C LEU A 113 -7.00 14.60 2.49
N CYS A 114 -5.95 15.24 1.96
CA CYS A 114 -4.96 14.59 1.10
C CYS A 114 -4.23 13.46 1.81
N LEU A 115 -3.89 13.59 3.09
CA LEU A 115 -3.26 12.52 3.88
C LEU A 115 -4.18 11.31 4.06
N ILE A 116 -5.47 11.54 4.33
CA ILE A 116 -6.47 10.47 4.36
C ILE A 116 -6.60 9.82 2.98
N TYR A 117 -6.70 10.63 1.92
CA TYR A 117 -6.83 10.12 0.57
C TYR A 117 -5.63 9.25 0.18
N MET A 118 -4.41 9.76 0.40
CA MET A 118 -3.16 9.05 0.12
C MET A 118 -3.04 7.74 0.92
N LEU A 119 -3.38 7.75 2.22
CA LEU A 119 -3.36 6.53 3.04
C LEU A 119 -4.19 5.42 2.39
N ASN A 120 -5.43 5.73 2.03
CA ASN A 120 -6.36 4.71 1.56
C ASN A 120 -6.12 4.35 0.10
N TRP A 121 -5.96 5.34 -0.78
CA TRP A 121 -5.73 5.12 -2.20
C TRP A 121 -4.34 4.55 -2.52
N THR A 122 -3.29 5.16 -1.98
CA THR A 122 -1.91 4.85 -2.35
C THR A 122 -1.31 3.74 -1.50
N LEU A 123 -1.48 3.81 -0.17
CA LEU A 123 -0.80 2.88 0.74
C LEU A 123 -1.60 1.59 0.94
N MET A 124 -2.93 1.69 1.06
CA MET A 124 -3.82 0.54 1.26
C MET A 124 -4.41 -0.01 -0.05
N GLY A 125 -4.43 0.79 -1.12
CA GLY A 125 -4.96 0.38 -2.43
C GLY A 125 -6.45 0.06 -2.44
N VAL A 126 -7.24 0.69 -1.58
CA VAL A 126 -8.70 0.44 -1.53
C VAL A 126 -9.43 1.18 -2.66
N ASP A 127 -10.61 0.68 -3.02
CA ASP A 127 -11.44 1.32 -4.05
C ASP A 127 -12.14 2.59 -3.56
N GLU A 128 -12.62 3.42 -4.49
CA GLU A 128 -13.21 4.72 -4.17
C GLU A 128 -14.51 4.63 -3.32
N ARG A 129 -15.19 3.48 -3.31
CA ARG A 129 -16.41 3.26 -2.51
C ARG A 129 -16.09 2.92 -1.05
N PHE A 130 -14.82 2.63 -0.74
CA PHE A 130 -14.38 2.29 0.60
C PHE A 130 -14.73 3.41 1.60
N LYS A 131 -15.33 3.02 2.73
CA LYS A 131 -15.77 3.94 3.78
C LYS A 131 -14.64 4.22 4.75
N ILE A 132 -14.32 5.51 4.90
CA ILE A 132 -13.24 5.99 5.75
C ILE A 132 -13.69 5.96 7.20
N SER A 133 -12.87 5.32 8.04
CA SER A 133 -13.16 5.24 9.46
C SER A 133 -12.89 6.57 10.17
N VAL A 134 -13.77 6.94 11.10
CA VAL A 134 -13.71 8.20 11.86
C VAL A 134 -12.38 8.44 12.58
N TRP A 135 -11.66 7.37 12.96
CA TRP A 135 -10.36 7.50 13.62
C TRP A 135 -9.31 8.19 12.73
N GLN A 136 -9.40 8.03 11.40
CA GLN A 136 -8.47 8.67 10.48
C GLN A 136 -8.69 10.19 10.48
N PHE A 137 -9.96 10.62 10.41
CA PHE A 137 -10.33 12.04 10.53
C PHE A 137 -9.88 12.63 11.87
N ARG A 138 -10.04 11.88 12.97
CA ARG A 138 -9.57 12.31 14.29
C ARG A 138 -8.05 12.43 14.36
N LEU A 139 -7.32 11.50 13.74
CA LEU A 139 -5.87 11.47 13.79
C LEU A 139 -5.24 12.63 13.01
N VAL A 140 -5.76 12.95 11.81
CA VAL A 140 -5.19 14.06 11.01
C VAL A 140 -5.45 15.45 11.58
N GLU A 141 -6.33 15.61 12.57
CA GLU A 141 -6.43 16.89 13.30
C GLU A 141 -5.14 17.24 14.06
N ASP A 142 -4.34 16.23 14.41
CA ASP A 142 -3.02 16.36 15.02
C ASP A 142 -1.98 15.77 14.07
N LEU A 143 -1.39 16.62 13.23
CA LEU A 143 -0.42 16.20 12.22
C LEU A 143 0.86 15.62 12.82
N ASP A 144 1.26 16.05 14.02
CA ASP A 144 2.41 15.49 14.72
C ASP A 144 2.09 14.06 15.21
N ALA A 145 0.88 13.84 15.75
CA ALA A 145 0.41 12.50 16.09
C ALA A 145 0.25 11.61 14.85
N PHE A 146 -0.21 12.17 13.73
CA PHE A 146 -0.29 11.47 12.45
C PHE A 146 1.09 11.03 11.96
N ASP A 147 2.09 11.90 11.95
CA ASP A 147 3.45 11.57 11.50
C ASP A 147 4.18 10.64 12.49
N ALA A 148 3.82 10.66 13.78
CA ALA A 148 4.33 9.74 14.79
C ALA A 148 3.64 8.36 14.77
N PHE A 149 2.49 8.23 14.10
CA PHE A 149 1.71 7.01 14.05
C PHE A 149 2.50 5.86 13.40
N PRO A 150 2.38 4.60 13.88
CA PRO A 150 3.12 3.46 13.35
C PRO A 150 2.52 2.94 12.03
N TRP A 151 2.51 3.79 10.99
CA TRP A 151 1.96 3.48 9.66
C TRP A 151 2.57 2.23 9.05
N GLY A 152 3.87 1.98 9.27
CA GLY A 152 4.55 0.80 8.78
C GLY A 152 3.92 -0.48 9.34
N ALA A 153 3.61 -0.50 10.64
CA ALA A 153 2.95 -1.65 11.25
C ALA A 153 1.48 -1.80 10.84
N HIS A 154 0.80 -0.70 10.50
CA HIS A 154 -0.59 -0.71 10.04
C HIS A 154 -0.69 -1.24 8.61
N VAL A 155 0.02 -0.61 7.67
CA VAL A 155 -0.04 -0.93 6.24
C VAL A 155 0.61 -2.29 5.94
N TYR A 156 1.73 -2.62 6.60
CA TYR A 156 2.42 -3.90 6.38
C TYR A 156 1.54 -5.13 6.60
N ARG A 157 0.64 -5.07 7.60
CA ARG A 157 -0.29 -6.18 7.86
C ARG A 157 -1.23 -6.42 6.68
N HIS A 158 -1.73 -5.34 6.09
CA HIS A 158 -2.60 -5.43 4.91
C HIS A 158 -1.79 -5.88 3.69
N SER A 159 -0.61 -5.28 3.45
CA SER A 159 0.29 -5.64 2.36
C SER A 159 0.67 -7.13 2.36
N ILE A 160 1.15 -7.66 3.49
CA ILE A 160 1.55 -9.08 3.57
C ILE A 160 0.37 -10.00 3.37
N TYR A 161 -0.80 -9.67 3.92
CA TYR A 161 -2.01 -10.44 3.68
C TYR A 161 -2.38 -10.43 2.19
N SER A 162 -2.43 -9.25 1.55
CA SER A 162 -2.73 -9.14 0.12
C SER A 162 -1.74 -9.93 -0.74
N PHE A 163 -0.44 -9.83 -0.47
CA PHE A 163 0.59 -10.50 -1.26
C PHE A 163 0.52 -12.02 -1.15
N LYS A 164 0.36 -12.55 0.06
CA LYS A 164 0.27 -14.00 0.31
C LYS A 164 -0.96 -14.63 -0.34
N HIS A 165 -2.07 -13.90 -0.37
CA HIS A 165 -3.34 -14.39 -0.89
C HIS A 165 -3.59 -14.00 -2.36
N ALA A 166 -2.64 -13.31 -3.00
CA ALA A 166 -2.79 -12.81 -4.36
C ALA A 166 -3.04 -13.92 -5.41
N LEU A 167 -2.43 -15.09 -5.20
CA LEU A 167 -2.49 -16.23 -6.14
C LEU A 167 -3.39 -17.38 -5.67
N ASP A 168 -4.08 -17.22 -4.53
CA ASP A 168 -4.92 -18.26 -3.97
C ASP A 168 -6.04 -18.66 -4.94
N GLY A 169 -6.19 -19.97 -5.18
CA GLY A 169 -7.20 -20.54 -6.07
C GLY A 169 -7.03 -20.19 -7.56
N ARG A 170 -6.00 -19.42 -7.94
CA ARG A 170 -5.78 -18.98 -9.33
C ARG A 170 -5.26 -20.09 -10.23
N ARG A 171 -4.44 -20.98 -9.68
CA ARG A 171 -3.98 -22.17 -10.39
C ARG A 171 -5.16 -23.07 -10.76
N ASP A 172 -6.02 -23.36 -9.79
CA ASP A 172 -7.20 -24.22 -9.99
C ASP A 172 -8.24 -23.56 -10.91
N GLY A 173 -8.34 -22.22 -10.87
CA GLY A 173 -9.12 -21.43 -11.84
C GLY A 173 -8.60 -21.60 -13.26
N PHE A 174 -7.30 -21.40 -13.46
CA PHE A 174 -6.66 -21.55 -14.76
C PHE A 174 -6.80 -22.96 -15.33
N GLU A 175 -6.56 -23.99 -14.52
CA GLU A 175 -6.67 -25.40 -14.94
C GLU A 175 -8.12 -25.76 -15.35
N ARG A 176 -9.15 -25.23 -14.66
CA ARG A 176 -10.57 -25.38 -15.06
C ARG A 176 -10.89 -24.69 -16.38
N CYS A 177 -10.49 -23.43 -16.55
CA CYS A 177 -10.76 -22.69 -17.80
C CYS A 177 -10.12 -23.36 -19.02
N GLN A 178 -8.96 -24.01 -18.88
CA GLN A 178 -8.35 -24.79 -19.96
C GLN A 178 -9.14 -26.04 -20.35
N GLN A 179 -9.93 -26.61 -19.44
CA GLN A 179 -10.75 -27.80 -19.69
C GLN A 179 -12.08 -27.46 -20.38
N GLU A 180 -12.58 -26.23 -20.22
CA GLU A 180 -13.91 -25.79 -20.70
C GLU A 180 -13.93 -25.23 -22.15
N LYS A 181 -12.83 -25.35 -22.90
CA LYS A 181 -12.58 -24.82 -24.27
C LYS A 181 -13.81 -24.79 -25.22
N SER A 182 -14.63 -23.75 -25.12
CA SER A 182 -15.71 -23.47 -26.09
C SER A 182 -15.87 -21.99 -26.44
N VAL A 183 -15.10 -21.08 -25.83
CA VAL A 183 -15.12 -19.66 -26.17
C VAL A 183 -13.68 -19.13 -26.13
N GLU A 184 -13.33 -18.20 -27.03
CA GLU A 184 -12.14 -17.35 -26.92
C GLU A 184 -12.24 -16.50 -25.64
N VAL A 185 -12.07 -17.14 -24.49
CA VAL A 185 -11.96 -16.47 -23.20
C VAL A 185 -10.55 -15.93 -23.15
N HIS A 186 -10.40 -14.62 -22.93
CA HIS A 186 -9.10 -14.01 -22.68
C HIS A 186 -8.29 -14.88 -21.71
N THR A 187 -7.26 -15.53 -22.24
CA THR A 187 -6.50 -16.65 -21.64
C THR A 187 -5.59 -16.23 -20.48
N VAL A 188 -5.83 -15.05 -19.89
CA VAL A 188 -4.97 -14.42 -18.89
C VAL A 188 -5.78 -14.25 -17.61
N GLU A 189 -5.51 -15.12 -16.63
CA GLU A 189 -5.95 -14.91 -15.25
C GLU A 189 -5.42 -13.56 -14.74
N THR A 190 -6.33 -12.68 -14.32
CA THR A 190 -5.98 -11.36 -13.76
C THR A 190 -6.29 -11.33 -12.28
N TYR A 191 -5.38 -10.78 -11.49
CA TYR A 191 -5.56 -10.63 -10.05
C TYR A 191 -5.10 -9.26 -9.61
N ASN A 192 -5.74 -8.77 -8.55
CA ASN A 192 -5.40 -7.49 -7.96
C ASN A 192 -4.41 -7.72 -6.84
N ILE A 193 -3.38 -6.89 -6.83
CA ILE A 193 -2.50 -6.72 -5.67
C ILE A 193 -2.86 -5.35 -5.12
N TYR A 194 -3.42 -5.34 -3.94
CA TYR A 194 -3.71 -4.11 -3.23
C TYR A 194 -2.47 -3.69 -2.45
N ASP A 195 -2.52 -2.51 -1.83
CA ASP A 195 -1.42 -1.92 -1.06
C ASP A 195 -0.21 -1.42 -1.83
N LEU A 196 0.76 -0.97 -1.04
CA LEU A 196 2.12 -0.54 -1.36
C LEU A 196 2.97 -1.66 -2.01
N SER A 197 2.47 -2.25 -3.09
CA SER A 197 3.13 -3.23 -3.97
C SER A 197 4.44 -2.72 -4.56
N TYR A 198 4.64 -1.40 -4.59
CA TYR A 198 5.94 -0.78 -4.84
C TYR A 198 7.02 -1.26 -3.87
N ALA A 199 6.69 -1.54 -2.61
CA ALA A 199 7.67 -2.08 -1.65
C ALA A 199 8.18 -3.46 -2.09
N LEU A 200 7.27 -4.31 -2.59
CA LEU A 200 7.63 -5.62 -3.13
C LEU A 200 8.39 -5.51 -4.46
N LEU A 201 8.08 -4.49 -5.26
CA LEU A 201 8.78 -4.20 -6.52
C LEU A 201 10.21 -3.73 -6.29
N ILE A 202 10.42 -2.76 -5.40
CA ILE A 202 11.75 -2.27 -5.02
C ILE A 202 12.56 -3.43 -4.43
N PHE A 203 11.95 -4.22 -3.55
CA PHE A 203 12.58 -5.43 -3.03
C PHE A 203 13.05 -6.34 -4.17
N SER A 204 12.22 -6.59 -5.19
CA SER A 204 12.57 -7.43 -6.33
C SER A 204 13.77 -6.92 -7.12
N PHE A 205 13.89 -5.60 -7.29
CA PHE A 205 15.04 -4.95 -7.94
C PHE A 205 16.31 -5.07 -7.11
N GLU A 206 16.20 -5.03 -5.79
CA GLU A 206 17.35 -5.22 -4.89
C GLU A 206 17.86 -6.67 -4.90
N VAL A 207 16.96 -7.66 -4.90
CA VAL A 207 17.37 -9.08 -4.81
C VAL A 207 17.73 -9.71 -6.17
N ILE A 208 17.37 -9.06 -7.27
CA ILE A 208 17.71 -9.45 -8.64
C ILE A 208 18.42 -8.26 -9.33
N PRO A 209 19.76 -8.17 -9.22
CA PRO A 209 20.54 -7.06 -9.73
C PRO A 209 20.33 -6.78 -11.21
N ASP A 210 20.12 -7.80 -12.05
CA ASP A 210 19.85 -7.62 -13.48
C ASP A 210 18.54 -6.85 -13.70
N LEU A 211 17.49 -7.15 -12.93
CA LEU A 211 16.24 -6.38 -12.96
C LEU A 211 16.45 -4.96 -12.41
N GLY A 212 17.24 -4.81 -11.35
CA GLY A 212 17.60 -3.50 -10.81
C GLY A 212 18.40 -2.66 -11.81
N GLN A 213 19.28 -3.26 -12.60
CA GLN A 213 20.05 -2.58 -13.65
C GLN A 213 19.18 -2.17 -14.84
N GLU A 214 18.29 -3.05 -15.27
CA GLU A 214 17.42 -2.82 -16.43
C GLU A 214 16.27 -1.85 -16.11
N PHE A 215 15.69 -1.94 -14.91
CA PHE A 215 14.46 -1.21 -14.56
C PHE A 215 14.59 -0.23 -13.38
N GLY A 216 15.66 -0.34 -12.57
CA GLY A 216 15.86 0.42 -11.34
C GLY A 216 16.93 1.54 -11.40
N VAL A 217 17.78 1.59 -12.43
CA VAL A 217 18.84 2.61 -12.56
C VAL A 217 18.24 4.01 -12.72
N GLY A 218 18.66 4.94 -11.85
CA GLY A 218 18.17 6.32 -11.80
C GLY A 218 16.82 6.51 -11.10
N ARG A 219 16.23 5.45 -10.51
CA ARG A 219 14.90 5.49 -9.86
C ARG A 219 14.89 4.93 -8.43
N VAL A 220 15.77 3.98 -8.12
CA VAL A 220 15.85 3.35 -6.78
C VAL A 220 16.99 3.95 -5.94
N THR A 221 18.04 4.45 -6.59
CA THR A 221 19.28 4.94 -5.96
C THR A 221 19.12 6.24 -5.18
N ASP A 222 18.16 7.11 -5.56
CA ASP A 222 17.91 8.40 -4.89
C ASP A 222 16.76 8.33 -3.86
N LEU A 223 15.97 7.25 -3.87
CA LEU A 223 14.75 7.10 -3.06
C LEU A 223 14.83 6.05 -1.94
N SER A 224 15.84 5.16 -1.96
CA SER A 224 16.03 4.12 -0.93
C SER A 224 17.52 4.01 -0.57
N PRO A 225 17.90 4.11 0.73
CA PRO A 225 19.28 3.87 1.13
C PRO A 225 19.62 2.39 0.90
N HIS A 226 20.54 2.08 -0.03
CA HIS A 226 20.93 0.71 -0.38
C HIS A 226 21.00 -0.25 0.81
N ILE A 227 20.10 -1.25 0.86
CA ILE A 227 19.82 -2.07 2.06
C ILE A 227 20.55 -3.43 2.03
N LEU A 228 21.49 -3.65 1.11
CA LEU A 228 22.31 -4.88 1.08
C LEU A 228 23.76 -4.53 0.69
N MET A 229 24.61 -4.42 1.71
CA MET A 229 25.97 -4.95 1.68
C MET A 229 26.01 -6.21 2.56
#